data_AF-A0A372F839-F1
#
_entry.id   AF-A0A372F839-F1
#
_cell.length_a   1.000
_cell.length_b   1.000
_cell.length_c   1.000
_cell.angle_alpha   90.00
_cell.angle_beta   90.00
_cell.angle_gamma   90.00
#
_symmetry.space_group_name_H-M   'P 1'
#
loop_
_entity.id
_entity.type
_entity.pdbx_description
1 polymer ?
#
loop_
_entity_poly.entity_id
_entity_poly.type
_entity_poly.pdbx_seq_one_letter_code
_entity_poly.pdbx_strand_id
1 'polypeptide(L)'
;MLTFFKIGAVINGIAILIAFIHLVVDAIEQSTTDNVVITLIIVAYIALLTLGYFLKLHNHLKAALIVIWVPAFPVALMGIVFLLLIIINPDFK
;
A
#
# COMPACT_ATOMS: atom_id res chain seq x y z
N MET A 1 6.51 5.36 18.78
CA MET A 1 5.65 4.29 18.22
C MET A 1 4.41 4.81 17.49
N LEU A 2 3.67 5.78 18.04
CA LEU A 2 2.47 6.31 17.36
C LEU A 2 2.77 6.90 15.97
N THR A 3 3.89 7.62 15.82
CA THR A 3 4.34 8.18 14.53
C THR A 3 4.62 7.09 13.49
N PHE A 4 5.30 6.01 13.90
CA PHE A 4 5.59 4.86 13.02
C PHE A 4 4.32 4.17 12.53
N PHE A 5 3.29 4.07 13.37
CA PHE A 5 2.00 3.54 12.96
C PHE A 5 1.34 4.44 11.90
N LYS A 6 1.35 5.76 12.11
CA LYS A 6 0.79 6.73 11.16
C LYS A 6 1.50 6.67 9.81
N ILE A 7 2.84 6.62 9.81
CA ILE A 7 3.64 6.53 8.58
C ILE A 7 3.30 5.26 7.81
N GLY A 8 3.31 4.10 8.48
CA GLY A 8 2.95 2.84 7.82
C GLY A 8 1.51 2.83 7.29
N ALA A 9 0.56 3.43 8.02
CA ALA A 9 -0.82 3.55 7.55
C ALA A 9 -0.94 4.42 6.29
N VAL A 10 -0.18 5.53 6.21
CA VAL A 10 -0.14 6.40 5.03
C VAL A 10 0.45 5.66 3.82
N ILE A 11 1.54 4.91 3.99
CA ILE A 11 2.16 4.13 2.90
C ILE A 11 1.15 3.13 2.32
N ASN A 12 0.46 2.37 3.18
CA ASN A 12 -0.58 1.45 2.72
C ASN A 12 -1.76 2.18 2.05
N GLY A 13 -2.14 3.35 2.55
CA GLY A 13 -3.17 4.18 1.92
C GLY A 13 -2.80 4.63 0.51
N ILE A 14 -1.54 5.03 0.30
CA ILE A 14 -1.02 5.37 -1.03
C ILE A 14 -1.06 4.15 -1.95
N ALA A 15 -0.65 2.96 -1.46
CA ALA A 15 -0.71 1.73 -2.26
C ALA A 15 -2.15 1.39 -2.70
N ILE A 16 -3.13 1.53 -1.81
CA ILE A 16 -4.55 1.34 -2.14
C ILE A 16 -4.99 2.33 -3.23
N LEU A 17 -4.63 3.61 -3.10
CA LEU A 17 -4.97 4.62 -4.11
C LEU A 17 -4.38 4.29 -5.48
N ILE A 18 -3.12 3.87 -5.54
CA ILE A 18 -2.46 3.48 -6.79
C ILE A 18 -3.15 2.27 -7.42
N ALA A 19 -3.46 1.24 -6.63
CA ALA A 19 -4.17 0.06 -7.11
C ALA A 19 -5.58 0.42 -7.63
N PHE A 20 -6.26 1.33 -6.94
CA PHE A 20 -7.58 1.82 -7.37
C PHE A 20 -7.49 2.60 -8.68
N ILE A 21 -6.48 3.45 -8.86
CA ILE A 21 -6.25 4.18 -10.13
C ILE A 21 -6.05 3.19 -11.28
N HIS A 22 -5.24 2.15 -11.10
CA HIS A 22 -5.06 1.12 -12.14
C HIS A 22 -6.38 0.46 -12.52
N LEU A 23 -7.19 0.07 -11.53
CA LEU A 23 -8.49 -0.53 -11.78
C LEU A 23 -9.43 0.40 -12.55
N VAL A 24 -9.43 1.70 -12.24
CA VAL A 24 -10.24 2.70 -12.95
C VAL A 24 -9.73 2.89 -14.38
N VAL A 25 -8.42 3.01 -14.59
CA VAL A 25 -7.83 3.16 -15.93
C VAL A 25 -8.10 1.93 -16.78
N ASP A 26 -7.87 0.73 -16.26
CA ASP A 26 -8.16 -0.53 -16.94
C ASP A 26 -9.64 -0.65 -17.33
N ALA A 27 -10.55 -0.22 -16.45
CA ALA A 27 -11.98 -0.21 -16.73
C ALA A 27 -12.37 0.79 -17.83
N ILE A 28 -11.68 1.93 -17.92
CA ILE A 28 -11.89 2.93 -18.98
C ILE A 28 -11.34 2.43 -20.32
N GLU A 29 -10.15 1.81 -20.30
CA GLU A 29 -9.46 1.32 -21.50
C GLU A 29 -10.02 -0.02 -22.03
N GLN A 30 -10.99 -0.63 -21.33
CA GLN A 30 -11.59 -1.92 -21.67
C GLN A 30 -10.54 -3.04 -21.83
N SER A 31 -9.45 -2.97 -21.04
CA SER A 31 -8.41 -4.00 -21.06
C SER A 31 -8.97 -5.30 -20.47
N THR A 32 -8.64 -6.45 -21.07
CA THR A 32 -9.07 -7.78 -20.59
C THR A 32 -8.26 -8.28 -19.40
N THR A 33 -7.52 -7.40 -18.72
CA THR A 33 -6.65 -7.77 -17.61
C THR A 33 -7.52 -8.21 -16.41
N ASP A 34 -7.12 -9.28 -15.72
CA ASP A 34 -7.87 -9.88 -14.61
C ASP A 34 -7.96 -8.93 -13.40
N ASN A 35 -8.88 -7.96 -13.46
CA ASN A 35 -9.15 -6.92 -12.46
C ASN A 35 -9.57 -7.49 -11.09
N VAL A 36 -9.92 -8.78 -11.05
CA VAL A 36 -10.25 -9.52 -9.82
C VAL A 36 -9.07 -9.52 -8.86
N VAL A 37 -7.85 -9.74 -9.35
CA VAL A 37 -6.65 -9.81 -8.48
C VAL A 37 -6.37 -8.45 -7.84
N ILE A 38 -6.44 -7.37 -8.61
CA ILE A 38 -6.24 -6.00 -8.10
C ILE A 38 -7.31 -5.65 -7.07
N THR A 39 -8.57 -6.01 -7.33
CA THR A 39 -9.67 -5.82 -6.39
C THR A 39 -9.43 -6.56 -5.07
N LEU A 40 -9.00 -7.82 -5.13
CA LEU A 40 -8.68 -8.62 -3.95
C LEU A 40 -7.53 -8.02 -3.15
N ILE A 41 -6.50 -7.49 -3.82
CA ILE A 41 -5.39 -6.78 -3.17
C ILE A 41 -5.92 -5.56 -2.41
N ILE A 42 -6.75 -4.73 -3.04
CA ILE A 42 -7.34 -3.54 -2.38
C ILE A 42 -8.11 -3.95 -1.12
N VAL A 43 -8.97 -4.97 -1.21
CA VAL A 43 -9.75 -5.47 -0.06
C VAL A 43 -8.83 -5.99 1.05
N ALA A 44 -7.78 -6.74 0.72
CA ALA A 44 -6.82 -7.25 1.69
C ALA A 44 -6.09 -6.12 2.42
N TYR A 45 -5.66 -5.08 1.71
CA TYR A 45 -4.99 -3.92 2.31
C TYR A 45 -5.93 -3.13 3.24
N ILE A 46 -7.19 -2.95 2.85
CA ILE A 46 -8.21 -2.31 3.71
C ILE A 46 -8.43 -3.14 4.98
N ALA A 47 -8.57 -4.46 4.86
CA ALA A 47 -8.75 -5.35 6.00
C ALA A 47 -7.55 -5.29 6.98
N LEU A 48 -6.32 -5.27 6.46
CA LEU A 48 -5.11 -5.12 7.26
C LEU A 48 -5.04 -3.77 7.98
N LEU A 49 -5.41 -2.67 7.31
CA LEU A 49 -5.50 -1.36 7.95
C LEU A 49 -6.51 -1.35 9.09
N THR A 50 -7.72 -1.86 8.84
CA THR A 50 -8.78 -1.95 9.86
C THR A 50 -8.33 -2.80 11.04
N LEU A 51 -7.68 -3.95 10.81
CA LEU A 51 -7.11 -4.78 11.86
C LEU A 51 -6.03 -4.04 12.65
N GLY A 52 -5.14 -3.31 11.97
CA GLY A 52 -4.11 -2.49 12.62
C GLY A 52 -4.72 -1.41 13.54
N TYR A 53 -5.78 -0.73 13.09
CA TYR A 53 -6.50 0.24 13.92
C TYR A 53 -7.23 -0.43 15.09
N PHE A 54 -7.87 -1.58 14.87
CA PHE A 54 -8.51 -2.35 15.92
C PHE A 54 -7.52 -2.73 17.02
N LEU A 55 -6.35 -3.29 16.67
CA LEU A 55 -5.31 -3.67 17.62
C LEU A 55 -4.77 -2.45 18.39
N LYS A 56 -4.63 -1.30 17.72
CA LYS A 56 -4.21 -0.05 18.35
C LYS A 56 -5.22 0.43 19.39
N LEU A 57 -6.52 0.37 19.08
CA LEU A 57 -7.60 0.77 20.00
C LEU A 57 -7.65 -0.11 21.25
N HIS A 58 -7.26 -1.39 21.14
CA HIS A 58 -7.21 -2.35 22.25
C HIS A 58 -5.83 -2.40 22.95
N ASN A 59 -5.03 -1.33 22.86
CA ASN A 59 -3.71 -1.21 23.50
C ASN A 59 -2.65 -2.25 23.04
N HIS A 60 -2.87 -2.95 21.94
CA HIS A 60 -1.91 -3.89 21.34
C HIS A 60 -1.01 -3.20 20.30
N LEU A 61 -0.34 -2.10 20.68
CA LEU A 61 0.41 -1.24 19.76
C LEU A 61 1.54 -1.95 19.01
N LYS A 62 2.21 -2.93 19.65
CA LYS A 62 3.29 -3.71 19.00
C LYS A 62 2.74 -4.59 17.88
N ALA A 63 1.64 -5.29 18.12
CA ALA A 63 0.98 -6.11 17.10
C ALA A 63 0.42 -5.24 15.97
N ALA A 64 -0.22 -4.11 16.33
CA ALA A 64 -0.71 -3.12 15.38
C ALA A 64 0.39 -2.61 14.44
N LEU A 65 1.59 -2.35 14.97
CA LEU A 65 2.75 -1.94 14.17
C LEU A 65 3.20 -3.04 13.20
N ILE A 66 3.29 -4.29 13.65
CA ILE A 66 3.68 -5.41 12.78
C ILE A 66 2.68 -5.55 11.63
N VAL A 67 1.38 -5.56 11.92
CA VAL A 67 0.31 -5.71 10.92
C VAL A 67 0.39 -4.63 9.85
N ILE A 68 0.64 -3.37 10.22
CA ILE A 68 0.74 -2.27 9.26
C ILE A 68 2.06 -2.28 8.48
N TRP A 69 3.17 -2.65 9.12
CA TRP A 69 4.49 -2.56 8.50
C TRP A 69 4.81 -3.74 7.58
N VAL A 70 4.21 -4.92 7.79
CA VAL A 70 4.38 -6.08 6.90
C VAL A 70 4.08 -5.74 5.43
N PRO A 71 2.93 -5.11 5.08
CA PRO A 71 2.68 -4.66 3.71
C PRO A 71 3.35 -3.32 3.37
N ALA A 72 3.52 -2.40 4.33
CA ALA A 72 4.13 -1.09 4.05
C ALA A 72 5.61 -1.17 3.68
N PHE A 73 6.36 -2.10 4.28
CA PHE A 73 7.79 -2.25 4.04
C PHE A 73 8.15 -2.55 2.57
N PRO A 74 7.59 -3.59 1.92
CA PRO A 74 7.88 -3.85 0.51
C PRO A 74 7.42 -2.71 -0.39
N VAL A 75 6.28 -2.07 -0.11
CA VAL A 75 5.80 -0.89 -0.86
C VAL A 75 6.80 0.26 -0.77
N ALA A 76 7.26 0.60 0.43
CA ALA A 76 8.22 1.67 0.64
C ALA A 76 9.58 1.34 -0.02
N LEU A 77 10.04 0.10 0.09
CA LEU A 77 11.28 -0.36 -0.53
C LEU A 77 11.21 -0.22 -2.06
N MET A 78 10.12 -0.67 -2.68
CA MET A 78 9.91 -0.50 -4.12
C MET A 78 9.92 0.98 -4.52
N GLY A 79 9.23 1.85 -3.77
CA GLY A 79 9.24 3.29 -4.01
C GLY A 79 10.65 3.89 -3.95
N ILE A 80 11.47 3.49 -2.97
CA ILE A 80 12.87 3.93 -2.87
C ILE A 80 13.68 3.44 -4.08
N VAL A 81 13.50 2.19 -4.51
CA VAL A 81 14.20 1.65 -5.69
C VAL A 81 13.84 2.46 -6.95
N PHE A 82 12.56 2.75 -7.18
CA PHE A 82 12.13 3.58 -8.31
C PHE A 82 12.73 5.00 -8.24
N LEU A 83 12.74 5.63 -7.06
CA LEU A 83 13.35 6.95 -6.89
C LEU A 83 14.86 6.93 -7.21
N LEU A 84 15.58 5.89 -6.76
CA LEU A 84 17.00 5.73 -7.06
C LEU A 84 17.24 5.53 -8.56
N LEU A 85 16.39 4.73 -9.23
CA LEU A 85 16.47 4.56 -10.68
C LEU A 85 16.25 5.86 -11.43
N ILE A 86 15.27 6.68 -11.02
CA ILE A 86 15.03 8.01 -11.60
C ILE A 86 16.21 8.95 -11.39
N ILE A 87 16.88 8.90 -10.23
CA ILE A 87 18.06 9.73 -9.94
C ILE A 87 19.27 9.29 -10.79
N ILE A 88 19.48 7.98 -10.93
CA ILE A 88 20.63 7.42 -11.67
C ILE A 88 20.44 7.57 -13.18
N ASN A 89 19.23 7.37 -13.68
CA ASN A 89 18.89 7.50 -15.08
C ASN A 89 17.55 8.23 -15.24
N PRO A 90 17.56 9.57 -15.39
CA PRO A 90 16.34 10.38 -15.44
C PRO A 90 15.49 10.15 -16.68
N ASP A 91 16.00 9.43 -17.68
CA ASP A 91 15.27 9.02 -18.88
C ASP A 91 14.43 7.74 -18.68
N PHE A 92 14.51 7.09 -17.51
CA PHE A 92 13.51 6.10 -17.07
C PHE A 92 12.19 6.82 -16.74
N LYS A 93 11.42 7.14 -17.78
CA LYS A 93 10.02 7.55 -17.70
C LYS A 93 9.14 6.50 -18.35
#